data_AF-A0A4Y9IZ01-F1
#
_entry.id   AF-A0A4Y9IZ01-F1
#
_cell.length_a   1.000
_cell.length_b   1.000
_cell.length_c   1.000
_cell.angle_alpha   90.00
_cell.angle_beta   90.00
_cell.angle_gamma   90.00
#
_symmetry.space_group_name_H-M   'P 1'
#
loop_
_entity.id
_entity.type
_entity.pdbx_description
1 polymer ?
#
loop_
_entity_poly.entity_id
_entity_poly.type
_entity_poly.pdbx_seq_one_letter_code
_entity_poly.pdbx_strand_id
1 'polypeptide(L)'
;MKTFSSDDILNRLKTALSVGTDTELADLLGIKKATLSNWRNRNSIDLPLVFSVCEQVNIDWLITGRGTPALHLDEAPIPTKEVAKDENQFLDRIVAQAEEIGHLKERIEQLEREKNEPTAPYQDAPRELSTSPAD
;
A
#
# COMPACT_ATOMS: atom_id res chain seq x y z
N MET A 1 29.74 0.87 26.14
CA MET A 1 28.60 1.77 25.91
C MET A 1 28.85 2.47 24.57
N LYS A 2 27.96 2.36 23.57
CA LYS A 2 28.16 3.05 22.29
C LYS A 2 27.85 4.53 22.52
N THR A 3 28.86 5.39 22.45
CA THR A 3 28.70 6.84 22.55
C THR A 3 28.43 7.40 21.16
N PHE A 4 27.34 8.14 20.99
CA PHE A 4 27.03 8.80 19.72
C PHE A 4 27.71 10.18 19.68
N SER A 5 28.25 10.54 18.51
CA SER A 5 28.83 11.87 18.29
C SER A 5 27.77 12.82 17.76
N SER A 6 27.67 14.00 18.36
CA SER A 6 26.82 15.09 17.87
C SER A 6 27.25 15.52 16.47
N ASP A 7 28.55 15.41 16.16
CA ASP A 7 29.07 15.70 14.82
C ASP A 7 28.49 14.76 13.76
N ASP A 8 28.49 13.45 14.04
CA ASP A 8 27.94 12.43 13.14
C ASP A 8 26.44 12.60 12.94
N ILE A 9 25.72 12.89 14.03
CA ILE A 9 24.28 13.11 14.00
C ILE A 9 23.96 14.34 13.14
N LEU A 10 24.66 15.47 13.36
CA LEU A 10 24.46 16.69 12.58
C LEU A 10 24.87 16.52 11.11
N ASN A 11 25.88 15.72 10.81
CA ASN A 11 26.26 15.44 9.42
C ASN A 11 25.21 14.58 8.71
N ARG A 12 24.68 13.55 9.36
CA ARG A 12 23.55 12.77 8.83
C ARG A 12 22.29 13.62 8.67
N LEU A 13 22.05 14.52 9.62
CA LEU A 13 20.95 15.49 9.56
C LEU A 13 21.07 16.39 8.32
N LYS A 14 22.28 16.89 8.03
CA LYS A 14 22.54 17.68 6.82
C LYS A 14 22.20 16.90 5.55
N THR A 15 22.63 15.65 5.47
CA THR A 15 22.32 14.77 4.34
C THR A 15 20.81 14.52 4.21
N ALA A 16 20.12 14.24 5.32
CA ALA A 16 18.69 13.97 5.32
C ALA A 16 17.85 15.18 4.87
N LEU A 17 18.26 16.39 5.27
CA LEU A 17 17.60 17.64 4.91
C LEU A 17 18.14 18.28 3.62
N SER A 18 19.07 17.61 2.93
CA SER A 18 19.72 18.12 1.70
C SER A 18 20.34 19.52 1.83
N VAL A 19 20.90 19.83 3.01
CA VAL A 19 21.57 21.11 3.30
C VAL A 19 23.08 20.97 3.26
N GLY A 20 23.75 21.93 2.62
CA GLY A 20 25.20 21.89 2.43
C GLY A 20 25.99 22.53 3.56
N THR A 21 25.39 23.49 4.27
CA THR A 21 26.11 24.31 5.25
C THR A 21 25.52 24.25 6.65
N ASP A 22 26.38 24.43 7.66
CA ASP A 22 25.96 24.54 9.06
C ASP A 22 25.13 25.80 9.33
N THR A 23 25.24 26.83 8.46
CA THR A 23 24.39 28.03 8.54
C THR A 23 22.96 27.69 8.14
N GLU A 24 22.75 27.06 6.98
CA GLU A 24 21.42 26.67 6.51
C GLU A 24 20.75 25.68 7.47
N LEU A 25 21.52 24.73 8.02
CA LEU A 25 20.98 23.81 9.03
C LEU A 25 20.55 24.55 10.30
N ALA A 26 21.32 25.54 10.76
CA ALA A 26 20.94 26.34 11.92
C ALA A 26 19.67 27.16 11.66
N ASP A 27 19.54 27.71 10.44
CA ASP A 27 18.36 28.47 10.02
C ASP A 27 17.11 27.57 9.98
N LEU A 28 17.23 26.35 9.43
CA LEU A 28 16.14 25.35 9.45
C LEU A 28 15.71 24.96 10.87
N LEU A 29 16.67 24.84 11.78
CA LEU A 29 16.42 24.53 13.19
C LEU A 29 15.96 25.75 14.00
N GLY A 30 15.93 26.95 13.41
CA GLY A 30 15.58 28.19 14.11
C GLY A 30 16.58 28.60 15.19
N ILE A 31 17.84 28.17 15.10
CA ILE A 31 18.90 28.47 16.06
C ILE A 31 20.01 29.31 15.42
N LYS A 32 20.84 29.94 16.26
CA LYS A 32 22.05 30.60 15.77
C LYS A 32 23.11 29.56 15.38
N LYS A 33 23.88 29.81 14.32
CA LYS A 33 25.05 28.99 13.94
C LYS A 33 26.01 28.72 15.11
N ALA A 34 26.23 29.72 15.98
CA ALA A 34 27.07 29.57 17.16
C ALA A 34 26.57 28.48 18.12
N THR A 35 25.24 28.30 18.25
CA THR A 35 24.62 27.24 19.04
C THR A 35 24.95 25.87 18.45
N LEU A 36 24.83 25.72 17.13
CA LEU A 36 25.16 24.49 16.42
C LEU A 36 26.66 24.15 16.53
N SER A 37 27.54 25.14 16.44
CA SER A 37 28.97 24.94 16.71
C SER A 37 29.26 24.52 18.15
N ASN A 38 28.55 25.09 19.13
CA ASN A 38 28.68 24.69 20.53
C ASN A 38 28.19 23.25 20.77
N TRP A 39 27.15 22.80 20.06
CA TRP A 39 26.69 21.42 20.09
C TRP A 39 27.77 20.43 19.61
N ARG A 40 28.43 20.72 18.48
CA ARG A 40 29.58 19.93 18.00
C ARG A 40 30.71 19.88 19.04
N ASN A 41 31.12 21.03 19.56
CA ASN A 41 32.26 21.13 20.49
C ASN A 41 32.02 20.43 21.84
N ARG A 42 30.79 20.51 22.36
CA ARG A 42 30.42 19.91 23.65
C ARG A 42 29.93 18.48 23.53
N ASN A 43 29.84 17.97 22.30
CA ASN A 43 29.23 16.69 21.99
C ASN A 43 27.82 16.55 22.64
N SER A 44 27.02 17.61 22.53
CA SER A 44 25.67 17.70 23.09
C SER A 44 24.71 18.19 22.01
N ILE A 45 23.54 17.56 21.87
CA ILE A 45 22.53 17.95 20.88
C ILE A 45 21.15 18.02 21.50
N ASP A 46 20.35 19.00 21.08
CA ASP A 46 18.94 19.07 21.42
C ASP A 46 18.15 18.17 20.47
N LEU A 47 18.05 16.88 20.84
CA LEU A 47 17.32 15.88 20.06
C LEU A 47 15.84 16.25 19.87
N PRO A 48 15.10 16.71 20.90
CA PRO A 48 13.73 17.21 20.72
C PRO A 48 13.60 18.27 19.63
N LEU A 49 14.51 19.26 19.60
CA LEU A 49 14.50 20.30 18.57
C LEU A 49 14.78 19.71 17.18
N VAL A 50 15.79 18.85 17.07
CA VAL A 50 16.12 18.18 15.80
C VAL A 50 14.94 17.37 15.27
N PHE A 51 14.24 16.64 16.15
CA PHE A 51 13.10 15.82 15.76
C PHE A 51 11.90 16.66 15.33
N SER A 52 11.72 17.86 15.89
CA SER A 52 10.63 18.76 15.49
C SER A 52 10.70 19.21 14.03
N VAL A 53 11.90 19.19 13.42
CA VAL A 53 12.12 19.61 12.03
C VAL A 53 12.13 18.42 11.06
N CYS A 54 12.26 17.19 11.57
CA CYS A 54 12.59 16.01 10.77
C CYS A 54 11.52 14.92 10.85
N GLU A 55 10.25 15.27 10.64
CA GLU A 55 9.11 14.35 10.75
C GLU A 55 9.21 13.12 9.83
N GLN A 56 9.96 13.21 8.73
CA GLN A 56 10.11 12.14 7.74
C GLN A 56 11.45 11.37 7.85
N VAL A 57 12.30 11.70 8.84
CA VAL A 57 13.63 11.09 8.99
C VAL A 57 13.60 10.01 10.06
N ASN A 58 14.19 8.86 9.76
CA ASN A 58 14.29 7.77 10.72
C ASN A 58 15.27 8.13 11.84
N ILE A 59 14.76 8.25 13.07
CA ILE A 59 15.52 8.63 14.26
C ILE A 59 16.62 7.60 14.59
N ASP A 60 16.32 6.30 14.47
CA ASP A 60 17.30 5.25 14.74
C ASP A 60 18.47 5.34 13.75
N TRP A 61 18.18 5.62 12.48
CA TRP A 61 19.23 5.88 11.49
C TRP A 61 20.00 7.16 11.79
N LEU A 62 19.32 8.23 12.19
CA LEU A 62 19.94 9.52 12.50
C LEU A 62 20.92 9.41 13.68
N ILE A 63 20.55 8.67 14.73
CA ILE A 63 21.39 8.48 15.92
C ILE A 63 22.46 7.41 15.68
N THR A 64 22.11 6.27 15.10
CA THR A 64 22.98 5.10 15.04
C THR A 64 23.73 4.92 13.74
N GLY A 65 23.30 5.59 12.67
CA GLY A 65 23.80 5.41 11.30
C GLY A 65 23.39 4.09 10.65
N ARG A 66 22.52 3.29 11.29
CA ARG A 66 22.07 2.00 10.79
C ARG A 66 20.62 2.07 10.29
N GLY A 67 20.32 1.31 9.24
CA GLY A 67 18.99 1.28 8.63
C GLY A 67 18.85 2.29 7.49
N THR A 68 17.61 2.66 7.18
CA THR A 68 17.26 3.59 6.10
C THR A 68 17.03 5.00 6.63
N PRO A 69 17.47 6.05 5.91
CA PRO A 69 17.35 7.44 6.34
C PRO A 69 15.91 7.97 6.35
N ALA A 70 15.09 7.52 5.41
CA ALA A 70 13.69 7.93 5.32
C ALA A 70 12.80 7.01 6.16
N LEU A 71 11.84 7.60 6.86
CA LEU A 71 10.65 6.90 7.31
C LEU A 71 9.81 6.63 6.06
N HIS A 72 9.72 5.37 5.65
CA HIS A 72 8.75 4.96 4.64
C HIS A 72 7.37 5.15 5.28
N LEU A 73 6.72 6.29 5.05
CA LEU A 73 5.36 6.53 5.52
C LEU A 73 4.33 5.69 4.74
N ASP A 74 4.72 5.12 3.60
CA ASP A 74 3.87 4.30 2.75
C ASP A 74 4.63 3.07 2.22
N GLU A 75 4.92 2.10 3.08
CA GLU A 75 4.97 0.67 2.75
C GLU A 75 5.51 -0.09 3.96
N ALA A 76 4.75 -1.09 4.41
CA ALA A 76 5.31 -2.16 5.21
C ALA A 76 6.58 -2.69 4.52
N PRO A 77 7.64 -3.07 5.25
CA PRO A 77 8.91 -3.42 4.65
C PRO A 77 8.73 -4.55 3.65
N ILE A 78 8.80 -4.25 2.34
CA ILE A 78 8.79 -5.27 1.30
C ILE A 78 10.17 -5.95 1.35
N PRO A 79 10.24 -7.26 1.67
CA PRO A 79 11.49 -7.97 1.65
C PRO A 79 11.99 -8.08 0.20
N THR A 80 13.23 -7.69 0.03
CA THR A 80 13.97 -7.59 -1.23
C THR A 80 14.00 -8.86 -2.09
N LYS A 81 13.76 -8.65 -3.38
CA LYS A 81 14.28 -9.38 -4.57
C LYS A 81 13.92 -10.85 -4.82
N GLU A 82 13.30 -11.59 -3.90
CA GLU A 82 12.76 -12.94 -4.21
C GLU A 82 11.29 -12.95 -4.65
N VAL A 83 10.56 -11.84 -4.46
CA VAL A 83 9.09 -11.76 -4.62
C VAL A 83 8.62 -11.57 -6.07
N ALA A 84 9.52 -11.23 -7.00
CA ALA A 84 9.16 -10.90 -8.39
C ALA A 84 8.52 -12.06 -9.18
N LYS A 85 8.65 -13.32 -8.73
CA LYS A 85 7.96 -14.46 -9.35
C LYS A 85 6.53 -14.65 -8.81
N ASP A 86 6.33 -14.38 -7.53
CA ASP A 86 5.05 -14.60 -6.84
C ASP A 86 4.03 -13.50 -7.20
N GLU A 87 4.47 -12.26 -7.36
CA GLU A 87 3.58 -11.15 -7.80
C GLU A 87 3.03 -11.38 -9.21
N ASN A 88 3.85 -11.86 -10.14
CA ASN A 88 3.38 -12.18 -11.49
C ASN A 88 2.35 -13.34 -11.46
N GLN A 89 2.56 -14.36 -10.63
CA GLN A 89 1.60 -15.45 -10.46
C GLN A 89 0.27 -14.97 -9.84
N PHE A 90 0.34 -14.02 -8.91
CA PHE A 90 -0.85 -13.42 -8.30
C PHE A 90 -1.66 -12.63 -9.33
N LEU A 91 -0.99 -11.82 -10.15
CA LEU A 91 -1.63 -11.05 -11.23
C LEU A 91 -2.28 -11.96 -12.27
N ASP A 92 -1.59 -13.03 -12.71
CA ASP A 92 -2.14 -14.00 -13.65
C ASP A 92 -3.42 -14.68 -13.10
N ARG A 93 -3.42 -14.99 -11.80
CA ARG A 93 -4.59 -15.57 -11.12
C ARG A 93 -5.76 -14.60 -11.06
N ILE A 94 -5.51 -13.30 -10.82
CA ILE A 94 -6.56 -12.27 -10.82
C ILE A 94 -7.21 -12.17 -12.21
N VAL A 95 -6.39 -12.14 -13.26
CA VAL A 95 -6.88 -12.03 -14.65
C VAL A 95 -7.73 -13.24 -15.02
N ALA A 96 -7.25 -14.46 -14.72
CA ALA A 96 -8.01 -15.68 -14.99
C ALA A 96 -9.36 -15.72 -14.25
N GLN A 97 -9.40 -15.27 -12.99
CA GLN A 97 -10.65 -15.19 -12.23
C GLN A 97 -11.62 -14.15 -12.80
N ALA A 98 -11.13 -13.03 -13.35
CA ALA A 98 -11.97 -12.01 -13.95
C ALA A 98 -12.71 -12.53 -15.21
N GLU A 99 -12.04 -13.34 -16.03
CA GLU A 99 -12.65 -13.99 -17.19
C GLU A 99 -13.75 -14.98 -16.78
N GLU A 100 -13.46 -15.81 -15.78
CA GLU A 100 -14.43 -16.76 -15.22
C GLU A 100 -15.66 -16.03 -14.66
N ILE A 101 -15.47 -14.94 -13.92
CA ILE A 101 -16.58 -14.09 -13.45
C ILE A 101 -17.41 -13.57 -14.62
N GLY A 102 -16.79 -13.20 -15.74
CA GLY A 102 -17.49 -12.79 -16.96
C GLY A 102 -18.42 -13.87 -17.50
N HIS A 103 -17.90 -15.08 -17.69
CA HIS A 103 -18.68 -16.22 -18.20
C HIS A 103 -19.81 -16.63 -17.25
N LEU A 104 -19.54 -16.66 -15.93
CA LEU A 104 -20.56 -17.00 -14.95
C LEU A 104 -21.71 -15.98 -14.97
N LYS A 105 -21.39 -14.68 -15.07
CA LYS A 105 -22.41 -13.62 -15.17
C LYS A 105 -23.28 -13.78 -16.41
N GLU A 106 -22.68 -14.04 -17.57
CA GLU A 106 -23.42 -14.26 -18.82
C GLU A 106 -24.34 -15.49 -18.72
N ARG A 107 -23.84 -16.58 -18.11
CA ARG A 107 -24.65 -17.80 -17.94
C ARG A 107 -25.83 -17.59 -16.99
N ILE A 108 -25.64 -16.84 -15.91
CA ILE A 108 -26.73 -16.47 -14.99
C ILE A 108 -27.80 -15.68 -15.76
N GLU A 109 -27.40 -14.73 -16.59
CA GLU A 109 -28.34 -13.92 -17.36
C GLU A 109 -29.15 -14.77 -18.37
N GLN A 110 -28.53 -15.73 -19.05
CA GLN A 110 -29.25 -16.65 -19.95
C GLN A 110 -30.28 -17.49 -19.21
N LEU A 111 -29.90 -18.07 -18.06
CA LEU A 111 -30.81 -18.88 -17.24
C LEU A 111 -31.97 -18.06 -16.68
N GLU A 112 -31.73 -16.79 -16.33
CA GLU A 112 -32.78 -15.87 -15.91
C GLU A 112 -33.75 -15.54 -17.05
N ARG A 113 -33.26 -15.41 -18.30
CA ARG A 113 -34.13 -15.20 -19.48
C ARG A 113 -34.95 -16.45 -19.82
N GLU A 114 -34.35 -17.64 -19.81
CA GLU A 114 -35.03 -18.91 -20.06
C GLU A 114 -36.14 -19.17 -19.02
N LYS A 115 -35.87 -18.86 -17.74
CA LYS A 115 -36.87 -18.97 -16.66
C LYS A 115 -38.03 -17.97 -16.81
N ASN A 116 -37.83 -16.85 -17.51
CA ASN A 116 -38.83 -15.81 -17.73
C ASN A 116 -39.55 -15.91 -19.09
N GLU A 117 -39.32 -16.98 -19.87
CA GLU A 117 -40.14 -17.25 -21.05
C GLU A 117 -41.55 -17.67 -20.58
N PRO A 118 -42.63 -16.99 -21.02
CA PRO A 118 -43.98 -17.34 -20.63
C PRO A 118 -44.29 -18.74 -21.15
N THR A 119 -44.52 -19.68 -20.24
CA THR A 119 -45.03 -21.01 -20.58
C THR A 119 -46.30 -20.82 -21.42
N ALA A 120 -46.25 -21.22 -22.69
CA ALA A 120 -47.40 -21.14 -23.58
C ALA A 120 -48.59 -21.88 -22.93
N PRO A 121 -49.81 -21.29 -22.88
CA PRO A 121 -50.94 -21.99 -22.32
C PRO A 121 -51.28 -23.14 -23.28
N TYR A 122 -51.10 -24.38 -22.82
CA TYR A 122 -51.56 -25.55 -23.56
C TYR A 122 -53.10 -25.50 -23.57
N GLN A 123 -53.66 -24.91 -24.63
CA GLN A 123 -55.08 -24.87 -24.90
C GLN A 123 -55.56 -26.25 -25.32
N ASP A 124 -56.57 -26.74 -24.58
CA ASP A 124 -57.69 -27.60 -25.01
C ASP A 124 -57.38 -28.67 -26.08
N ALA A 125 -57.15 -29.91 -25.65
CA ALA A 125 -57.25 -31.07 -26.54
C ALA A 125 -58.74 -31.46 -26.69
N PRO A 126 -59.20 -31.76 -27.93
CA PRO A 126 -60.62 -31.80 -28.28
C PRO A 126 -61.38 -33.01 -27.72
N ARG A 127 -62.63 -32.72 -27.32
CA ARG A 127 -63.75 -33.61 -26.98
C ARG A 127 -63.63 -35.05 -27.50
N GLU A 128 -63.64 -35.97 -26.54
CA GLU A 128 -64.01 -37.39 -26.66
C GLU A 128 -65.23 -37.57 -27.59
N LEU A 129 -65.03 -38.23 -28.74
CA LEU A 129 -66.10 -38.77 -29.57
C LEU A 129 -65.99 -40.30 -29.58
N SER A 130 -66.71 -40.88 -28.62
CA SER A 130 -67.56 -42.07 -28.72
C SER A 130 -67.10 -43.22 -29.62
N THR A 131 -66.77 -44.36 -29.01
CA THR A 131 -67.23 -45.67 -29.51
C THR A 131 -67.65 -46.56 -28.32
N SER A 132 -68.94 -46.92 -28.26
CA SER A 132 -69.38 -48.32 -28.33
C SER A 132 -70.89 -48.43 -28.05
N PRO A 133 -71.67 -49.11 -28.92
CA PRO A 133 -73.08 -49.41 -28.67
C PRO A 133 -73.21 -50.68 -27.82
N ALA A 134 -74.20 -50.71 -26.94
CA ALA A 134 -74.68 -51.92 -26.28
C ALA A 134 -76.21 -52.00 -26.50
N ASP A 135 -76.62 -52.87 -27.43
CA ASP A 135 -77.75 -53.79 -27.31
C ASP A 135 -77.54 -54.95 -28.30
#